data_AF-A0A2V6BTC0-F1
#
_entry.id   AF-A0A2V6BTC0-F1
#
_cell.length_a   1.000
_cell.length_b   1.000
_cell.length_c   1.000
_cell.angle_alpha   90.00
_cell.angle_beta   90.00
_cell.angle_gamma   90.00
#
_symmetry.space_group_name_H-M   'P 1'
#
loop_
_entity.id
_entity.type
_entity.pdbx_description
1 polymer ?
#
loop_
_entity_poly.entity_id
_entity_poly.type
_entity_poly.pdbx_seq_one_letter_code
_entity_poly.pdbx_strand_id
1 'polypeptide(L)' 'VKYLGMPNVLANREIVPEFIQHKAQPRAIAAAMARLRTDKTERKRMLTDFACVAQKLGRGEASVNAAEAIVTELRYAE' A
#
# COMPACT_ATOMS: atom_id res chain seq x y z
N VAL A 1 11.34 7.95 8.77
CA VAL A 1 10.28 7.30 7.98
C VAL A 1 8.93 7.90 8.38
N LYS A 2 8.13 8.41 7.42
CA LYS A 2 6.88 9.16 7.69
C LYS A 2 5.64 8.25 7.83
N TYR A 3 5.65 7.09 7.18
CA TYR A 3 4.56 6.11 7.15
C TYR A 3 5.12 4.70 7.36
N LEU A 4 4.40 3.83 8.06
CA LEU A 4 4.84 2.45 8.30
C LEU A 4 4.14 1.44 7.38
N GLY A 5 2.84 1.62 7.13
CA GLY A 5 2.08 0.72 6.28
C GLY A 5 2.44 0.90 4.81
N MET A 6 2.72 -0.21 4.11
CA MET A 6 3.02 -0.19 2.67
C MET A 6 2.05 0.66 1.82
N PRO A 7 0.72 0.63 2.04
CA PRO A 7 -0.20 1.49 1.28
C PRO A 7 0.14 2.98 1.38
N ASN A 8 0.47 3.47 2.57
CA ASN A 8 0.79 4.88 2.81
C ASN A 8 2.21 5.23 2.34
N VAL A 9 3.16 4.31 2.51
CA VAL A 9 4.54 4.47 2.01
C VAL A 9 4.53 4.67 0.50
N LEU A 10 3.84 3.79 -0.24
CA LEU A 10 3.74 3.86 -1.70
C LEU A 10 2.92 5.06 -2.20
N ALA A 11 1.90 5.48 -1.43
CA ALA A 11 1.12 6.68 -1.73
C ALA A 11 1.83 7.98 -1.36
N ASN A 12 2.87 7.92 -0.50
CA ASN A 12 3.51 9.07 0.14
C ASN A 12 2.52 10.04 0.82
N ARG A 13 1.39 9.50 1.31
CA ARG A 13 0.37 10.19 2.09
C ARG A 13 -0.44 9.18 2.90
N GLU A 14 -1.17 9.65 3.89
CA GLU A 14 -2.10 8.78 4.64
C GLU A 14 -3.34 8.48 3.78
N ILE A 15 -3.42 7.26 3.26
CA ILE A 15 -4.60 6.69 2.58
C ILE A 15 -5.35 5.70 3.46
N VAL A 16 -4.66 5.15 4.48
CA VAL A 16 -5.23 4.36 5.57
C VAL A 16 -4.76 4.89 6.92
N PRO A 17 -5.60 4.85 7.97
CA PRO A 17 -5.17 5.22 9.31
C PRO A 17 -4.13 4.23 9.85
N GLU A 18 -3.09 4.74 10.50
CA GLU A 18 -2.04 3.94 11.16
C GLU A 18 -2.13 4.07 12.69
N PHE A 19 -2.63 3.02 13.34
CA PHE A 19 -2.70 2.94 14.80
C PHE A 19 -1.49 2.16 15.35
N ILE A 20 -0.42 2.87 15.68
CA ILE A 20 0.88 2.25 16.04
C ILE A 20 1.14 2.31 17.55
N GLN A 21 1.53 1.18 18.13
CA GLN A 21 1.86 1.02 19.56
C GLN A 21 0.74 1.54 20.48
N HIS A 22 1.03 2.52 21.33
CA HIS A 22 0.06 3.11 22.25
C HIS A 22 -1.14 3.77 21.54
N LYS A 23 -1.07 4.06 20.24
CA LYS A 23 -2.21 4.55 19.45
C LYS A 23 -3.14 3.43 18.97
N ALA A 24 -2.72 2.16 19.06
CA ALA A 24 -3.52 0.96 18.74
C ALA A 24 -4.57 0.66 19.81
N GLN A 25 -5.46 1.63 20.06
CA GLN A 25 -6.49 1.54 21.08
C GLN A 25 -7.79 0.94 20.51
N PRO A 26 -8.43 -0.02 21.20
CA PRO A 26 -9.63 -0.69 20.69
C PRO A 26 -10.74 0.28 20.25
N ARG A 27 -10.99 1.33 21.02
CA ARG A 27 -12.01 2.35 20.70
C ARG A 27 -11.68 3.14 19.44
N ALA A 28 -10.41 3.47 19.22
CA ALA A 28 -9.97 4.23 18.03
C ALA A 28 -10.10 3.38 16.75
N ILE A 29 -9.68 2.11 16.84
CA ILE A 29 -9.79 1.15 15.73
C ILE A 29 -11.27 0.90 15.41
N ALA A 30 -12.10 0.62 16.41
CA ALA A 30 -13.53 0.38 16.23
C ALA A 30 -14.23 1.59 15.60
N ALA A 31 -13.90 2.82 16.03
CA ALA A 31 -14.45 4.04 15.44
C ALA A 31 -14.05 4.20 13.96
N ALA A 32 -12.79 3.90 13.60
CA ALA A 32 -12.35 3.94 12.21
C ALA A 32 -13.06 2.90 11.34
N MET A 33 -13.21 1.67 11.84
CA MET A 33 -13.96 0.62 11.14
C MET A 33 -15.43 0.97 10.98
N ALA A 34 -16.05 1.54 12.02
CA ALA A 34 -17.43 2.00 11.96
C ALA A 34 -17.61 3.08 10.88
N ARG A 35 -16.71 4.07 10.82
CA ARG A 35 -16.73 5.10 9.78
C ARG A 35 -16.61 4.51 8.37
N LEU A 36 -15.64 3.62 8.13
CA LEU A 36 -15.52 2.96 6.82
C LEU A 36 -16.73 2.09 6.46
N ARG A 37 -17.45 1.57 7.45
CA ARG A 37 -18.67 0.80 7.23
C ARG A 37 -19.86 1.69 6.85
N THR A 38 -20.00 2.86 7.48
CA THR A 38 -21.18 3.73 7.33
C THR A 38 -21.00 4.85 6.31
N ASP A 39 -19.80 5.42 6.21
CA ASP A 39 -19.46 6.46 5.25
C ASP A 39 -18.96 5.82 3.94
N LYS A 40 -19.88 5.73 2.97
CA LYS A 40 -19.58 5.19 1.63
C LYS A 40 -18.59 6.05 0.86
N THR A 41 -18.53 7.36 1.13
CA THR A 41 -17.62 8.29 0.45
C THR A 41 -16.20 8.07 0.93
N GLU A 42 -15.99 7.97 2.25
CA GLU A 42 -14.68 7.66 2.84
C GLU A 42 -14.16 6.31 2.35
N ARG A 43 -15.02 5.28 2.36
CA ARG A 43 -14.68 3.95 1.86
C ARG A 43 -14.33 3.98 0.37
N LYS A 44 -15.12 4.67 -0.46
CA LYS A 44 -14.87 4.78 -1.90
C LYS A 44 -13.51 5.45 -2.17
N ARG A 45 -13.21 6.54 -1.46
CA ARG A 45 -11.91 7.22 -1.54
C ARG A 45 -10.75 6.26 -1.25
N MET A 46 -10.82 5.51 -0.15
CA MET A 46 -9.79 4.55 0.23
C MET A 46 -9.59 3.45 -0.82
N LEU A 47 -10.68 2.91 -1.39
CA LEU A 47 -10.60 1.91 -2.47
C LEU A 47 -9.99 2.48 -3.75
N THR A 48 -10.33 3.72 -4.13
CA THR A 48 -9.71 4.41 -5.26
C THR A 48 -8.22 4.63 -5.04
N ASP A 49 -7.83 5.03 -3.83
CA ASP A 49 -6.43 5.21 -3.47
C ASP A 49 -5.65 3.89 -3.53
N PHE A 50 -6.24 2.79 -3.06
CA PHE A 50 -5.65 1.45 -3.21
C PHE A 50 -5.48 1.03 -4.66
N ALA A 51 -6.47 1.29 -5.52
CA ALA A 51 -6.36 1.00 -6.95
C ALA A 51 -5.19 1.77 -7.58
N CYS A 52 -5.01 3.05 -7.21
CA CYS A 52 -3.87 3.84 -7.67
C CYS A 52 -2.53 3.28 -7.18
N VAL A 53 -2.43 2.87 -5.91
CA VAL A 53 -1.21 2.24 -5.37
C VAL A 53 -0.92 0.91 -6.06
N ALA A 54 -1.94 0.06 -6.25
CA ALA A 54 -1.78 -1.22 -6.93
C ALA A 54 -1.27 -1.05 -8.37
N GLN A 55 -1.77 -0.05 -9.11
CA GLN A 55 -1.29 0.25 -10.46
C GLN A 55 0.20 0.62 -10.49
N LYS A 56 0.71 1.31 -9.45
CA LYS A 56 2.14 1.66 -9.36
C LYS A 56 3.05 0.44 -9.13
N LEU A 57 2.53 -0.62 -8.52
CA LEU A 57 3.29 -1.85 -8.27
C LEU A 57 3.43 -2.74 -9.51
N GLY A 58 2.77 -2.38 -10.63
CA GLY A 58 2.84 -3.12 -11.88
C GLY A 58 1.77 -4.20 -12.00
N ARG A 59 1.95 -5.11 -12.97
CA ARG A 59 0.92 -6.06 -13.42
C ARG A 59 1.13 -7.50 -12.91
N GLY A 60 2.03 -7.69 -11.95
CA GLY A 60 2.37 -9.03 -11.42
C GLY A 60 3.49 -9.75 -12.18
N GLU A 61 4.23 -9.04 -13.02
CA GLU A 61 5.33 -9.58 -13.85
C GLU A 61 6.68 -9.57 -13.12
N ALA A 62 6.69 -9.38 -11.80
CA ALA A 62 7.91 -9.18 -11.02
C ALA A 62 8.93 -10.33 -11.19
N SER A 63 8.46 -11.58 -11.29
CA SER A 63 9.33 -12.74 -11.50
C SER A 63 9.98 -12.74 -12.89
N VAL A 64 9.23 -12.33 -13.93
CA VAL A 64 9.75 -12.23 -15.30
C VAL A 64 10.80 -11.12 -15.36
N ASN A 65 10.47 -9.94 -14.83
CA ASN A 65 11.38 -8.80 -14.75
C ASN A 65 12.68 -9.17 -14.01
N ALA A 66 12.57 -9.95 -12.93
CA ALA A 66 13.73 -10.41 -12.18
C ALA A 66 14.59 -11.40 -13.01
N ALA A 67 13.97 -12.35 -13.69
CA ALA A 67 14.69 -13.29 -14.54
C ALA A 67 15.42 -12.58 -15.70
N GLU A 68 14.75 -11.63 -16.36
CA GLU A 68 15.34 -10.82 -17.43
C GLU A 68 16.51 -9.97 -16.93
N ALA A 69 16.40 -9.37 -15.74
CA ALA A 69 17.49 -8.63 -15.12
C ALA A 69 18.70 -9.54 -14.87
N ILE A 70 18.50 -10.74 -14.33
CA ILE A 70 19.60 -11.70 -14.07
C ILE A 70 20.31 -12.09 -15.37
N VAL A 71 19.56 -12.45 -16.41
CA VAL A 71 20.14 -12.80 -17.72
C VAL A 71 20.91 -11.62 -18.32
N THR A 72 20.37 -10.41 -18.16
CA THR A 72 21.01 -9.17 -18.64
C THR A 72 22.35 -8.94 -17.94
N GLU A 73 22.39 -9.03 -16.61
CA GLU A 73 23.63 -8.86 -15.83
C GLU A 73 24.70 -9.91 -16.19
N LEU A 74 24.32 -11.17 -16.39
CA LEU A 74 25.25 -12.22 -16.78
C LEU A 74 25.91 -11.96 -18.14
N ARG A 75 25.17 -11.40 -19.11
CA ARG A 75 25.70 -11.05 -20.44
C ARG A 75 26.67 -9.87 -20.42
N TYR A 76 26.52 -8.95 -19.48
CA TYR A 76 27.45 -7.82 -19.32
C TYR A 76 28.75 -8.22 -18.61
N ALA A 77 28.77 -9.37 -17.92
CA ALA A 77 29.93 -9.88 -17.23
C ALA A 77 30.86 -10.75 -18.11
N GLU A 78 30.43 -11.09 -19.33
CA GLU A 78 31.23 -11.74 -20.39
C GLU A 78 31.92 -10.71 -21.29
#